data_AF-A0A2D6WT04-F1
#
_entry.id   AF-A0A2D6WT04-F1
#
_cell.length_a   1.000
_cell.length_b   1.000
_cell.length_c   1.000
_cell.angle_alpha   90.00
_cell.angle_beta   90.00
_cell.angle_gamma   90.00
#
_symmetry.space_group_name_H-M   'P 1'
#
loop_
_entity.id
_entity.type
_entity.pdbx_description
1 polymer ?
#
loop_
_entity_poly.entity_id
_entity_poly.type
_entity_poly.pdbx_seq_one_letter_code
_entity_poly.pdbx_strand_id
1 'polypeptide(L)'
;MDKISADSTSTTPVARPSQERKVDEGRSQQLMDTIEESGVPNSVFLLTEDKNSRGGRQIGAIIVGGIFGSIFCLLPIVLMVVSVIGGAAMFVPCLGIIGIPFFWFGSRLAMPAFQNLTNPDPLEDVHTIHWFDERHRFIAVVEHTSDPETGQEFYPESLGGLYLKSSDEIAILYDPPSEGAMTPGNRRVCLWDPHSQEESFVLLNLEWFSYHDKEEARERARYFSRKLGLKFNLEANDMAEMNMDVINPEGKLMFIRR
;
A
#
# COMPACT_ATOMS: atom_id res chain seq x y z
N MET A 1 -24.53 49.31 -34.99
CA MET A 1 -23.94 49.79 -33.72
C MET A 1 -24.17 48.73 -32.67
N ASP A 2 -23.11 47.97 -32.41
CA ASP A 2 -22.66 47.31 -31.16
C ASP A 2 -23.65 46.42 -30.38
N LYS A 3 -23.44 45.09 -30.35
CA LYS A 3 -22.69 44.31 -29.31
C LYS A 3 -23.27 44.57 -27.90
N ILE A 4 -23.67 43.54 -27.15
CA ILE A 4 -22.76 42.66 -26.40
C ILE A 4 -23.43 41.30 -26.14
N SER A 5 -22.73 40.23 -26.50
CA SER A 5 -22.93 38.86 -26.01
C SER A 5 -22.73 38.83 -24.49
N ALA A 6 -23.71 38.35 -23.75
CA ALA A 6 -23.51 37.94 -22.36
C ALA A 6 -23.09 36.47 -22.35
N ASP A 7 -21.78 36.29 -22.31
CA ASP A 7 -21.12 35.04 -21.92
C ASP A 7 -21.53 34.72 -20.47
N SER A 8 -22.46 33.79 -20.29
CA SER A 8 -22.79 33.25 -18.97
C SER A 8 -21.70 32.27 -18.55
N THR A 9 -20.63 32.82 -17.99
CA THR A 9 -19.63 32.06 -17.23
C THR A 9 -20.32 31.41 -16.04
N SER A 10 -20.66 30.13 -16.19
CA SER A 10 -21.13 29.28 -15.10
C SER A 10 -19.98 29.05 -14.10
N THR A 11 -19.77 30.00 -13.21
CA THR A 11 -18.92 29.82 -12.05
C THR A 11 -19.67 28.91 -11.09
N THR A 12 -19.45 27.60 -11.23
CA THR A 12 -19.93 26.66 -10.24
C THR A 12 -19.21 26.98 -8.92
N PRO A 13 -19.93 27.17 -7.80
CA PRO A 13 -19.31 27.41 -6.50
C PRO A 13 -18.37 26.26 -6.13
N VAL A 14 -17.13 26.60 -5.78
CA VAL A 14 -16.16 25.70 -5.14
C VAL A 14 -16.78 25.23 -3.82
N ALA A 15 -16.83 23.91 -3.60
CA ALA A 15 -17.45 23.34 -2.42
C ALA A 15 -16.76 23.86 -1.14
N ARG A 16 -17.56 24.37 -0.19
CA ARG A 16 -17.05 24.73 1.14
C ARG A 16 -16.60 23.45 1.85
N PRO A 17 -15.48 23.49 2.60
CA PRO A 17 -15.01 22.32 3.31
C PRO A 17 -16.01 21.87 4.38
N SER A 18 -16.39 20.59 4.31
CA SER A 18 -17.22 19.92 5.31
C SER A 18 -16.39 19.58 6.55
N GLN A 19 -17.01 19.67 7.74
CA GLN A 19 -16.38 19.21 8.99
C GLN A 19 -16.38 17.68 9.12
N GLU A 20 -17.37 17.01 8.53
CA GLU A 20 -17.43 15.55 8.46
C GLU A 20 -17.01 15.03 7.09
N ARG A 21 -16.33 13.88 7.06
CA ARG A 21 -15.91 13.24 5.81
C ARG A 21 -17.11 12.57 5.18
N LYS A 22 -17.38 12.90 3.93
CA LYS A 22 -18.37 12.18 3.13
C LYS A 22 -17.81 10.82 2.74
N VAL A 23 -18.67 9.81 2.73
CA VAL A 23 -18.34 8.49 2.19
C VAL A 23 -18.30 8.60 0.67
N ASP A 24 -17.46 7.80 0.03
CA ASP A 24 -17.47 7.65 -1.41
C ASP A 24 -18.66 6.80 -1.84
N GLU A 25 -19.70 7.45 -2.38
CA GLU A 25 -20.93 6.82 -2.87
C GLU A 25 -20.81 6.42 -4.36
N GLY A 26 -19.61 6.04 -4.81
CA GLY A 26 -19.31 5.68 -6.21
C GLY A 26 -18.82 6.85 -7.06
N ARG A 27 -18.38 7.94 -6.43
CA ARG A 27 -17.80 9.09 -7.13
C ARG A 27 -16.45 8.76 -7.77
N SER A 28 -15.64 7.92 -7.12
CA SER A 28 -14.36 7.49 -7.70
C SER A 28 -14.56 6.79 -9.03
N GLN A 29 -15.55 5.89 -9.11
CA GLN A 29 -15.94 5.21 -10.33
C GLN A 29 -16.44 6.19 -11.39
N GLN A 30 -17.35 7.11 -11.04
CA GLN A 30 -17.84 8.13 -11.97
C GLN A 30 -16.72 9.00 -12.53
N LEU A 31 -15.74 9.36 -11.70
CA LEU A 31 -14.61 10.17 -12.13
C LEU A 31 -13.71 9.37 -13.08
N MET A 32 -13.43 8.11 -12.77
CA MET A 32 -12.68 7.21 -13.64
C MET A 32 -13.36 7.03 -14.99
N ASP A 33 -14.65 6.69 -15.00
CA ASP A 33 -15.44 6.52 -16.23
C ASP A 33 -15.42 7.82 -17.06
N THR A 34 -15.54 8.98 -16.42
CA THR A 34 -15.46 10.30 -17.09
C THR A 34 -14.10 10.53 -17.74
N ILE A 35 -13.01 10.19 -17.04
CA ILE A 35 -11.63 10.34 -17.54
C ILE A 35 -11.41 9.42 -18.75
N GLU A 36 -11.88 8.18 -18.70
CA GLU A 36 -11.77 7.21 -19.80
C GLU A 36 -12.61 7.61 -21.03
N GLU A 37 -13.84 8.08 -20.82
CA GLU A 37 -14.75 8.43 -21.92
C GLU A 37 -14.39 9.76 -22.60
N SER A 38 -14.02 10.77 -21.81
CA SER A 38 -13.96 12.17 -22.26
C SER A 38 -12.61 12.85 -22.02
N GLY A 39 -11.66 12.15 -21.41
CA GLY A 39 -10.38 12.70 -20.98
C GLY A 39 -10.45 13.42 -19.63
N VAL A 40 -9.29 13.86 -19.15
CA VAL A 40 -9.16 14.49 -17.82
C VAL A 40 -9.91 15.83 -17.77
N PRO A 41 -10.93 15.98 -16.89
CA PRO A 41 -11.65 17.24 -16.75
C PRO A 41 -10.74 18.39 -16.28
N ASN A 42 -11.03 19.63 -16.67
CA ASN A 42 -10.20 20.80 -16.35
C ASN A 42 -9.98 21.07 -14.84
N SER A 43 -10.90 20.61 -13.97
CA SER A 43 -10.77 20.76 -12.51
C SER A 43 -10.04 19.59 -11.85
N VAL A 44 -9.59 18.62 -12.64
CA VAL A 44 -8.95 17.39 -12.19
C VAL A 44 -7.48 17.45 -12.60
N PHE A 45 -6.59 17.16 -11.66
CA PHE A 45 -5.17 17.08 -11.97
C PHE A 45 -4.53 15.85 -11.33
N LEU A 46 -3.44 15.41 -11.97
CA LEU A 46 -2.63 14.32 -11.49
C LEU A 46 -1.92 14.75 -10.19
N LEU A 47 -2.16 13.99 -9.12
CA LEU A 47 -1.52 14.20 -7.83
C LEU A 47 -0.21 13.41 -7.75
N THR A 48 -0.30 12.10 -7.97
CA THR A 48 0.84 11.19 -8.06
C THR A 48 0.53 10.04 -9.04
N GLU A 49 1.57 9.46 -9.61
CA GLU A 49 1.52 8.25 -10.41
C GLU A 49 2.68 7.36 -9.94
N ASP A 50 2.36 6.10 -9.65
CA ASP A 50 3.34 5.12 -9.19
C ASP A 50 3.24 3.87 -10.06
N LYS A 51 4.40 3.31 -10.41
CA LYS A 51 4.52 2.11 -11.22
C LYS A 51 5.26 1.06 -10.42
N ASN A 52 4.55 -0.02 -10.12
CA ASN A 52 5.08 -1.15 -9.38
C ASN A 52 4.77 -2.43 -10.13
N SER A 53 5.64 -3.44 -10.06
CA SER A 53 5.30 -4.78 -10.54
C SER A 53 4.87 -5.63 -9.35
N ARG A 54 3.75 -6.34 -9.46
CA ARG A 54 3.24 -7.28 -8.44
C ARG A 54 3.21 -8.70 -8.98
N GLY A 55 3.19 -9.67 -8.07
CA GLY A 55 3.14 -11.09 -8.40
C GLY A 55 4.48 -11.63 -8.93
N GLY A 56 4.40 -12.68 -9.73
CA GLY A 56 5.57 -13.38 -10.25
C GLY A 56 6.32 -14.24 -9.23
N ARG A 57 7.40 -14.87 -9.72
CA ARG A 57 8.25 -15.72 -8.90
C ARG A 57 9.14 -14.90 -7.99
N GLN A 58 8.87 -14.97 -6.69
CA GLN A 58 9.68 -14.31 -5.66
C GLN A 58 10.81 -15.25 -5.24
N ILE A 59 11.92 -15.22 -5.99
CA ILE A 59 13.08 -16.10 -5.78
C ILE A 59 13.58 -16.04 -4.33
N GLY A 60 13.61 -14.85 -3.71
CA GLY A 60 14.00 -14.69 -2.32
C GLY A 60 13.06 -15.44 -1.35
N ALA A 61 11.75 -15.31 -1.52
CA ALA A 61 10.76 -16.01 -0.71
C ALA A 61 10.81 -17.53 -0.91
N ILE A 62 11.04 -17.99 -2.15
CA ILE A 62 11.22 -19.41 -2.49
C ILE A 62 12.46 -19.97 -1.78
N ILE A 63 13.60 -19.28 -1.86
CA ILE A 63 14.86 -19.75 -1.26
C ILE A 63 14.73 -19.78 0.27
N VAL A 64 14.27 -18.70 0.89
CA VAL A 64 14.16 -18.62 2.35
C VAL A 64 13.10 -19.59 2.86
N GLY A 65 11.86 -19.52 2.37
CA GLY A 65 10.78 -20.40 2.82
C GLY A 65 11.04 -21.88 2.50
N GLY A 66 11.60 -22.16 1.32
CA GLY A 66 11.93 -23.51 0.87
C GLY A 66 13.08 -24.13 1.67
N ILE A 67 14.21 -23.42 1.85
CA ILE A 67 15.36 -23.96 2.59
C ILE A 67 15.03 -24.08 4.09
N PHE A 68 14.54 -23.01 4.71
CA PHE A 68 14.24 -23.06 6.15
C PHE A 68 13.10 -24.05 6.43
N GLY A 69 12.00 -23.99 5.68
CA GLY A 69 10.88 -24.91 5.85
C GLY A 69 11.25 -26.38 5.63
N SER A 70 12.07 -26.67 4.60
CA SER A 70 12.52 -28.05 4.36
C SER A 70 13.47 -28.55 5.44
N ILE A 71 14.35 -27.73 6.01
CA ILE A 71 15.23 -28.12 7.12
C ILE A 71 14.40 -28.55 8.34
N PHE A 72 13.37 -27.78 8.70
CA PHE A 72 12.46 -28.13 9.80
C PHE A 72 11.75 -29.47 9.56
N CYS A 73 11.39 -29.80 8.31
CA CYS A 73 10.81 -31.10 7.99
C CYS A 73 11.85 -32.24 7.89
N LEU A 74 13.03 -31.98 7.33
CA LEU A 74 14.06 -32.99 7.07
C LEU A 74 14.79 -33.44 8.33
N LEU A 75 15.04 -32.53 9.27
CA LEU A 75 15.74 -32.83 10.51
C LEU A 75 15.09 -33.97 11.33
N PRO A 76 13.78 -33.95 11.64
CA PRO A 76 13.14 -35.08 12.34
C PRO A 76 13.14 -36.36 11.50
N ILE A 77 12.98 -36.27 10.17
CA ILE A 77 13.03 -37.45 9.27
C ILE A 77 14.41 -38.11 9.32
N VAL A 78 15.48 -37.31 9.18
CA VAL A 78 16.87 -37.82 9.22
C VAL A 78 17.16 -38.47 10.57
N LEU A 79 16.73 -37.85 11.68
CA LEU A 79 16.90 -38.42 13.01
C LEU A 79 16.16 -39.75 13.18
N MET A 80 14.95 -39.88 12.62
CA MET A 80 14.22 -41.16 12.63
C MET A 80 14.96 -42.23 11.82
N VAL A 81 15.42 -41.91 10.60
CA VAL A 81 16.14 -42.86 9.73
C VAL A 81 17.44 -43.33 10.39
N VAL A 82 18.23 -42.41 10.93
CA VAL A 82 19.48 -42.74 11.66
C VAL A 82 19.18 -43.61 12.88
N SER A 83 18.10 -43.34 13.60
CA SER A 83 17.70 -44.15 14.77
C SER A 83 17.32 -45.58 14.39
N VAL A 84 16.68 -45.78 13.24
CA VAL A 84 16.36 -47.13 12.72
C VAL A 84 17.65 -47.87 12.33
N ILE A 85 18.52 -47.24 11.56
CA ILE A 85 19.79 -47.85 11.09
C ILE A 85 20.73 -48.14 12.26
N GLY A 86 20.78 -47.26 13.26
CA GLY A 86 21.62 -47.37 14.45
C GLY A 86 21.10 -48.35 15.52
N GLY A 87 20.00 -49.08 15.28
CA GLY A 87 19.46 -50.06 16.22
C GLY A 87 18.61 -49.49 17.36
N ALA A 88 18.27 -48.19 17.30
CA ALA A 88 17.47 -47.46 18.29
C ALA A 88 16.00 -47.32 17.86
N ALA A 89 15.46 -48.28 17.10
CA ALA A 89 14.13 -48.21 16.49
C ALA A 89 12.99 -48.00 17.51
N MET A 90 13.17 -48.43 18.77
CA MET A 90 12.20 -48.22 19.85
C MET A 90 11.93 -46.74 20.18
N PHE A 91 12.85 -45.83 19.83
CA PHE A 91 12.70 -44.39 20.07
C PHE A 91 11.99 -43.65 18.93
N VAL A 92 11.73 -44.31 17.80
CA VAL A 92 11.06 -43.70 16.63
C VAL A 92 9.68 -43.11 16.98
N PRO A 93 8.81 -43.76 17.80
CA PRO A 93 7.54 -43.16 18.21
C PRO A 93 7.71 -41.86 19.01
N CYS A 94 8.74 -41.78 19.86
CA CYS A 94 9.05 -40.57 20.63
C CYS A 94 9.55 -39.45 19.73
N LEU A 95 10.44 -39.77 18.78
CA LEU A 95 10.87 -38.84 17.74
C LEU A 95 9.70 -38.39 16.85
N GLY A 96 8.71 -39.25 16.64
CA GLY A 96 7.46 -38.94 15.94
C GLY A 96 6.72 -37.80 16.60
N ILE A 97 6.47 -37.93 17.90
CA ILE A 97 5.78 -36.92 18.71
C ILE A 97 6.58 -35.62 18.77
N ILE A 98 7.90 -35.71 18.98
CA ILE A 98 8.79 -34.55 19.02
C ILE A 98 8.86 -33.83 17.66
N GLY A 99 8.74 -34.57 16.56
CA GLY A 99 8.77 -34.04 15.19
C GLY A 99 7.51 -33.27 14.78
N ILE A 100 6.35 -33.50 15.41
CA ILE A 100 5.07 -32.84 15.05
C ILE A 100 5.19 -31.31 14.94
N PRO A 101 5.71 -30.56 15.94
CA PRO A 101 5.86 -29.11 15.83
C PRO A 101 6.82 -28.69 14.71
N PHE A 102 7.85 -29.50 14.42
CA PHE A 102 8.80 -29.24 13.34
C PHE A 102 8.16 -29.41 11.96
N PHE A 103 7.36 -30.46 11.76
CA PHE A 103 6.60 -30.65 10.52
C PHE A 103 5.54 -29.57 10.33
N TRP A 104 4.83 -29.21 11.40
CA TRP A 104 3.82 -28.15 11.35
C TRP A 104 4.44 -26.81 10.96
N PHE A 105 5.52 -26.39 11.64
CA PHE A 105 6.21 -25.15 11.35
C PHE A 105 6.89 -25.18 9.97
N GLY A 106 7.59 -26.27 9.64
CA GLY A 106 8.26 -26.45 8.36
C GLY A 106 7.30 -26.40 7.17
N SER A 107 6.13 -27.05 7.29
CA SER A 107 5.09 -27.02 6.25
C SER A 107 4.54 -25.62 5.99
N ARG A 108 4.37 -24.79 7.03
CA ARG A 108 3.89 -23.41 6.87
C ARG A 108 4.86 -22.50 6.15
N LEU A 109 6.16 -22.79 6.20
CA LEU A 109 7.18 -22.04 5.49
C LEU A 109 7.45 -22.60 4.09
N ALA A 110 7.49 -23.93 3.97
CA ALA A 110 7.80 -24.61 2.71
C ALA A 110 6.63 -24.59 1.71
N MET A 111 5.38 -24.71 2.18
CA MET A 111 4.22 -24.80 1.29
C MET A 111 4.00 -23.53 0.47
N PRO A 112 4.02 -22.31 1.03
CA PRO A 112 3.92 -21.08 0.24
C PRO A 112 5.09 -20.91 -0.74
N ALA A 113 6.31 -21.29 -0.33
CA ALA A 113 7.48 -21.26 -1.21
C ALA A 113 7.34 -22.23 -2.40
N PHE A 114 6.80 -23.43 -2.16
CA PHE A 114 6.55 -24.39 -3.23
C PHE A 114 5.42 -23.96 -4.17
N GLN A 115 4.36 -23.34 -3.61
CA GLN A 115 3.28 -22.75 -4.40
C GLN A 115 3.83 -21.63 -5.29
N ASN A 116 4.60 -20.67 -4.76
CA ASN A 116 5.20 -19.61 -5.56
C ASN A 116 6.17 -20.14 -6.64
N LEU A 117 6.85 -21.27 -6.40
CA LEU A 117 7.72 -21.91 -7.40
C LEU A 117 6.91 -22.54 -8.55
N THR A 118 5.87 -23.31 -8.21
CA THR A 118 5.12 -24.15 -9.16
C THR A 118 3.97 -23.43 -9.85
N ASN A 119 3.29 -22.54 -9.13
CA ASN A 119 2.20 -21.72 -9.61
C ASN A 119 2.32 -20.31 -9.03
N PRO A 120 3.31 -19.51 -9.50
CA PRO A 120 3.41 -18.12 -9.09
C PRO A 120 2.14 -17.36 -9.48
N ASP A 121 1.79 -16.35 -8.69
CA ASP A 121 0.81 -15.37 -9.12
C ASP A 121 1.27 -14.72 -10.44
N PRO A 122 0.34 -14.33 -11.33
CA PRO A 122 0.70 -13.67 -12.58
C PRO A 122 1.53 -12.43 -12.28
N LEU A 123 2.57 -12.21 -13.09
CA LEU A 123 3.33 -10.96 -13.01
C LEU A 123 2.49 -9.88 -13.67
N GLU A 124 2.27 -8.79 -12.95
CA GLU A 124 1.44 -7.68 -13.39
C GLU A 124 2.19 -6.37 -13.17
N ASP A 125 2.21 -5.51 -14.17
CA ASP A 125 2.63 -4.12 -14.03
C ASP A 125 1.42 -3.30 -13.58
N VAL A 126 1.55 -2.66 -12.43
CA VAL A 126 0.49 -1.93 -11.75
C VAL A 126 0.85 -0.47 -11.72
N HIS A 127 0.00 0.32 -12.37
CA HIS A 127 0.08 1.76 -12.46
C HIS A 127 -1.01 2.35 -11.57
N THR A 128 -0.65 2.81 -10.39
CA THR A 128 -1.59 3.47 -9.47
C THR A 128 -1.55 4.97 -9.72
N ILE A 129 -2.71 5.55 -10.02
CA ILE A 129 -2.88 6.95 -10.37
C ILE A 129 -3.80 7.61 -9.36
N HIS A 130 -3.32 8.68 -8.73
CA HIS A 130 -4.11 9.52 -7.85
C HIS A 130 -4.56 10.79 -8.58
N TRP A 131 -5.87 10.90 -8.81
CA TRP A 131 -6.50 12.07 -9.41
C TRP A 131 -7.10 12.95 -8.33
N PHE A 132 -6.83 14.25 -8.36
CA PHE A 132 -7.48 15.19 -7.46
C PHE A 132 -8.45 16.09 -8.22
N ASP A 133 -9.72 16.03 -7.85
CA ASP A 133 -10.80 16.90 -8.31
C ASP A 133 -10.94 18.11 -7.37
N GLU A 134 -10.40 19.25 -7.81
CA GLU A 134 -10.37 20.50 -7.04
C GLU A 134 -11.77 21.02 -6.71
N ARG A 135 -12.72 20.89 -7.65
CA ARG A 135 -14.08 21.41 -7.51
C ARG A 135 -14.81 20.78 -6.33
N HIS A 136 -14.54 19.49 -6.10
CA HIS A 136 -15.22 18.70 -5.07
C HIS A 136 -14.32 18.34 -3.89
N ARG A 137 -13.05 18.78 -3.94
CA ARG A 137 -12.00 18.42 -2.98
C ARG A 137 -11.94 16.92 -2.73
N PHE A 138 -11.85 16.16 -3.82
CA PHE A 138 -11.95 14.71 -3.81
C PHE A 138 -10.71 14.10 -4.48
N ILE A 139 -10.12 13.09 -3.85
CA ILE A 139 -9.04 12.28 -4.43
C ILE A 139 -9.65 10.96 -4.90
N ALA A 140 -9.46 10.59 -6.15
CA ALA A 140 -9.76 9.24 -6.64
C ALA A 140 -8.46 8.46 -6.84
N VAL A 141 -8.49 7.18 -6.48
CA VAL A 141 -7.41 6.24 -6.70
C VAL A 141 -7.85 5.27 -7.78
N VAL A 142 -7.08 5.23 -8.86
CA VAL A 142 -7.34 4.36 -10.01
C VAL A 142 -6.12 3.47 -10.23
N GLU A 143 -6.37 2.19 -10.44
CA GLU A 143 -5.35 1.20 -10.75
C GLU A 143 -5.48 0.79 -12.22
N HIS A 144 -4.41 0.96 -12.99
CA HIS A 144 -4.28 0.39 -14.33
C HIS A 144 -3.33 -0.78 -14.23
N THR A 145 -3.80 -1.97 -14.58
CA THR A 145 -2.98 -3.18 -14.59
C THR A 145 -2.66 -3.55 -16.04
N SER A 146 -1.45 -4.02 -16.29
CA SER A 146 -1.07 -4.63 -17.55
C SER A 146 -0.23 -5.88 -17.33
N ASP A 147 -0.30 -6.80 -18.29
CA ASP A 147 0.59 -7.95 -18.36
C ASP A 147 1.89 -7.52 -19.06
N PRO A 148 3.04 -7.56 -18.36
CA PRO A 148 4.32 -7.14 -18.93
C PRO A 148 4.85 -8.08 -20.02
N GLU A 149 4.44 -9.35 -20.04
CA GLU A 149 4.89 -10.33 -21.03
C GLU A 149 4.11 -10.19 -22.34
N THR A 150 2.80 -10.01 -22.25
CA THR A 150 1.92 -9.92 -23.43
C THR A 150 1.65 -8.49 -23.88
N GLY A 151 1.89 -7.49 -23.01
CA GLY A 151 1.51 -6.10 -23.20
C GLY A 151 0.00 -5.88 -23.14
N GLN A 152 -0.77 -6.86 -22.67
CA GLN A 152 -2.22 -6.73 -22.56
C GLN A 152 -2.58 -5.79 -21.41
N GLU A 153 -3.30 -4.72 -21.72
CA GLU A 153 -3.86 -3.80 -20.72
C GLU A 153 -5.21 -4.33 -20.22
N PHE A 154 -5.39 -4.32 -18.91
CA PHE A 154 -6.67 -4.61 -18.26
C PHE A 154 -7.47 -3.32 -18.10
N TYR A 155 -8.78 -3.46 -17.95
CA TYR A 155 -9.64 -2.29 -17.72
C TYR A 155 -9.28 -1.63 -16.37
N PRO A 156 -9.18 -0.30 -16.30
CA PRO A 156 -8.83 0.39 -15.06
C PRO A 156 -9.84 0.08 -13.95
N GLU A 157 -9.34 -0.09 -12.73
CA GLU A 157 -10.17 -0.34 -11.55
C GLU A 157 -10.11 0.84 -10.59
N SER A 158 -11.29 1.28 -10.14
CA SER A 158 -11.37 2.29 -9.10
C SER A 158 -11.17 1.63 -7.74
N LEU A 159 -10.03 1.92 -7.10
CA LEU A 159 -9.75 1.42 -5.75
C LEU A 159 -10.52 2.21 -4.66
N GLY A 160 -11.19 3.30 -5.05
CA GLY A 160 -12.00 4.16 -4.19
C GLY A 160 -11.51 5.61 -4.18
N GLY A 161 -12.13 6.43 -3.35
CA GLY A 161 -11.74 7.82 -3.21
C GLY A 161 -12.03 8.43 -1.86
N LEU A 162 -11.55 9.66 -1.69
CA LEU A 162 -11.45 10.34 -0.42
C LEU A 162 -11.82 11.82 -0.57
N TYR A 163 -12.83 12.26 0.19
CA TYR A 163 -13.12 13.68 0.35
C TYR A 163 -12.19 14.31 1.39
N LEU A 164 -11.55 15.42 1.00
CA LEU A 164 -10.72 16.21 1.90
C LEU A 164 -11.56 17.13 2.78
N LYS A 165 -11.29 17.11 4.08
CA LYS A 165 -11.79 18.10 5.04
C LYS A 165 -10.86 19.32 5.06
N SER A 166 -11.34 20.44 5.59
CA SER A 166 -10.47 21.60 5.87
C SER A 166 -9.46 21.37 6.98
N SER A 167 -9.75 20.43 7.88
CA SER A 167 -8.90 20.07 9.02
C SER A 167 -7.82 19.06 8.65
N ASP A 168 -7.89 18.47 7.45
CA ASP A 168 -6.86 17.55 6.99
C ASP A 168 -5.55 18.31 6.78
N GLU A 169 -4.44 17.64 7.05
CA GLU A 169 -3.10 18.20 6.99
C GLU A 169 -2.20 17.31 6.14
N ILE A 170 -1.10 17.88 5.65
CA ILE A 170 0.03 17.12 5.14
C ILE A 170 0.99 16.91 6.31
N ALA A 171 1.45 15.67 6.46
CA ALA A 171 2.43 15.30 7.47
C ALA A 171 3.59 14.52 6.84
N ILE A 172 4.73 14.55 7.51
CA ILE A 172 5.87 13.66 7.23
C ILE A 172 6.02 12.76 8.44
N LEU A 173 5.86 11.46 8.21
CA LEU A 173 6.17 10.41 9.17
C LEU A 173 7.55 9.86 8.86
N TYR A 174 8.27 9.39 9.88
CA TYR A 174 9.60 8.84 9.71
C TYR A 174 9.83 7.63 10.60
N ASP A 175 10.13 6.52 9.95
CA ASP A 175 10.53 5.28 10.60
C ASP A 175 12.05 5.27 10.75
N PRO A 176 12.60 5.30 11.98
CA PRO A 176 14.04 5.20 12.17
C PRO A 176 14.56 3.82 11.75
N PRO A 177 15.81 3.72 11.27
CA PRO A 177 16.45 2.44 11.02
C PRO A 177 16.55 1.61 12.30
N SER A 178 16.32 0.30 12.21
CA SER A 178 16.47 -0.61 13.36
C SER A 178 17.93 -0.72 13.80
N GLU A 179 18.21 -0.70 15.11
CA GLU A 179 19.52 -1.10 15.63
C GLU A 179 19.80 -2.55 15.22
N GLY A 180 20.93 -2.79 14.54
CA GLY A 180 21.27 -4.09 13.96
C GLY A 180 20.93 -4.25 12.46
N ALA A 181 20.51 -3.18 11.77
CA ALA A 181 20.38 -3.09 10.31
C ALA A 181 19.35 -4.02 9.64
N MET A 182 18.30 -4.44 10.34
CA MET A 182 17.20 -5.21 9.76
C MET A 182 16.28 -4.36 8.87
N THR A 183 16.15 -3.06 9.14
CA THR A 183 15.40 -2.11 8.30
C THR A 183 16.20 -0.82 8.08
N PRO A 184 16.25 -0.29 6.84
CA PRO A 184 16.98 0.94 6.53
C PRO A 184 16.30 2.22 7.05
N GLY A 185 15.08 2.11 7.60
CA GLY A 185 14.23 3.25 7.92
C GLY A 185 13.68 3.94 6.68
N ASN A 186 12.68 4.79 6.84
CA ASN A 186 12.09 5.55 5.73
C ASN A 186 11.50 6.88 6.22
N ARG A 187 11.10 7.72 5.27
CA ARG A 187 10.19 8.83 5.48
C ARG A 187 9.03 8.70 4.52
N ARG A 188 7.83 9.11 4.94
CA ARG A 188 6.66 9.15 4.07
C ARG A 188 5.91 10.46 4.23
N VAL A 189 5.60 11.08 3.10
CA VAL A 189 4.69 12.21 3.02
C VAL A 189 3.29 11.64 2.90
N CYS A 190 2.40 12.04 3.79
CA CYS A 190 1.04 11.51 3.83
C CYS A 190 0.00 12.61 4.05
N LEU A 191 -1.22 12.28 3.67
CA LEU A 191 -2.41 12.99 4.07
C LEU A 191 -2.85 12.47 5.45
N TRP A 192 -3.07 13.39 6.38
CA TRP A 192 -3.25 13.15 7.80
C TRP A 192 -4.53 13.82 8.31
N ASP A 193 -5.37 13.10 9.06
CA ASP A 193 -6.49 13.67 9.83
C ASP A 193 -6.11 13.74 11.31
N PRO A 194 -5.69 14.90 11.84
CA PRO A 194 -5.25 15.02 13.24
C PRO A 194 -6.40 14.85 14.26
N HIS A 195 -7.65 14.81 13.79
CA HIS A 195 -8.83 14.62 14.63
C HIS A 195 -9.53 13.30 14.32
N SER A 196 -8.83 12.35 13.67
CA SER A 196 -9.35 11.01 13.43
C SER A 196 -9.76 10.36 14.76
N GLN A 197 -10.95 9.77 14.78
CA GLN A 197 -11.40 8.89 15.87
C GLN A 197 -11.09 7.42 15.54
N GLU A 198 -10.43 7.16 14.42
CA GLU A 198 -10.02 5.82 13.99
C GLU A 198 -8.66 5.47 14.58
N GLU A 199 -8.30 4.19 14.51
CA GLU A 199 -6.99 3.69 14.94
C GLU A 199 -5.82 4.24 14.12
N SER A 200 -6.11 4.85 12.96
CA SER A 200 -5.14 5.52 12.12
C SER A 200 -5.52 6.99 11.88
N PHE A 201 -4.52 7.85 12.01
CA PHE A 201 -4.58 9.25 11.57
C PHE A 201 -4.13 9.41 10.11
N VAL A 202 -3.44 8.40 9.56
CA VAL A 202 -3.00 8.38 8.15
C VAL A 202 -4.17 8.00 7.25
N LEU A 203 -4.42 8.82 6.24
CA LEU A 203 -5.50 8.64 5.28
C LEU A 203 -5.00 8.11 3.94
N LEU A 204 -3.88 8.66 3.46
CA LEU A 204 -3.29 8.31 2.18
C LEU A 204 -1.78 8.58 2.23
N ASN A 205 -0.99 7.59 1.81
CA ASN A 205 0.43 7.80 1.57
C ASN A 205 0.62 8.43 0.19
N LEU A 206 1.26 9.60 0.14
CA LEU A 206 1.47 10.34 -1.09
C LEU A 206 2.82 9.96 -1.72
N GLU A 207 3.88 9.91 -0.92
CA GLU A 207 5.23 9.62 -1.43
C GLU A 207 6.17 9.09 -0.35
N TRP A 208 7.05 8.18 -0.72
CA TRP A 208 8.06 7.57 0.16
C TRP A 208 9.45 8.04 -0.21
N PHE A 209 10.29 8.19 0.81
CA PHE A 209 11.66 8.68 0.75
C PHE A 209 12.55 7.83 1.64
N SER A 210 13.85 7.80 1.36
CA SER A 210 14.79 7.17 2.29
C SER A 210 14.82 7.94 3.61
N TYR A 211 15.20 7.27 4.70
CA TYR A 211 15.31 7.91 6.01
C TYR A 211 16.21 9.17 6.02
N HIS A 212 17.19 9.22 5.13
CA HIS A 212 18.14 10.32 5.03
C HIS A 212 17.66 11.50 4.15
N ASP A 213 16.62 11.32 3.34
CA ASP A 213 16.17 12.29 2.33
C ASP A 213 15.22 13.34 2.93
N LYS A 214 15.67 13.98 4.00
CA LYS A 214 14.87 14.90 4.82
C LYS A 214 14.33 16.09 4.05
N GLU A 215 15.21 16.78 3.32
CA GLU A 215 14.85 18.02 2.64
C GLU A 215 13.98 17.76 1.40
N GLU A 216 14.21 16.65 0.70
CA GLU A 216 13.37 16.22 -0.42
C GLU A 216 11.94 15.91 0.04
N ALA A 217 11.79 15.14 1.12
CA ALA A 217 10.48 14.87 1.72
C ALA A 217 9.75 16.17 2.15
N ARG A 218 10.48 17.15 2.69
CA ARG A 218 9.94 18.46 3.08
C ARG A 218 9.52 19.31 1.89
N GLU A 219 10.31 19.34 0.83
CA GLU A 219 9.96 20.03 -0.40
C GLU A 219 8.70 19.42 -1.01
N ARG A 220 8.60 18.09 -1.01
CA ARG A 220 7.44 17.38 -1.53
C ARG A 220 6.20 17.57 -0.67
N ALA A 221 6.32 17.57 0.66
CA ALA A 221 5.21 17.91 1.55
C ALA A 221 4.67 19.33 1.29
N ARG A 222 5.56 20.32 1.08
CA ARG A 222 5.15 21.69 0.70
C ARG A 222 4.46 21.74 -0.65
N TYR A 223 4.92 20.94 -1.62
CA TYR A 223 4.27 20.81 -2.93
C TYR A 223 2.82 20.32 -2.75
N PHE A 224 2.61 19.22 -2.03
CA PHE A 224 1.26 18.68 -1.81
C PHE A 224 0.38 19.62 -0.99
N SER A 225 0.91 20.27 0.04
CA SER A 225 0.19 21.26 0.84
C SER A 225 -0.34 22.40 -0.02
N ARG A 226 0.47 22.92 -0.95
CA ARG A 226 0.05 23.97 -1.89
C ARG A 226 -0.97 23.45 -2.90
N LYS A 227 -0.74 22.26 -3.47
CA LYS A 227 -1.63 21.66 -4.47
C LYS A 227 -3.01 21.33 -3.92
N LEU A 228 -3.08 20.80 -2.70
CA LEU A 228 -4.34 20.37 -2.07
C LEU A 228 -4.98 21.48 -1.22
N GLY A 229 -4.31 22.62 -1.05
CA GLY A 229 -4.77 23.71 -0.19
C GLY A 229 -4.95 23.27 1.26
N LEU A 230 -3.99 22.48 1.76
CA LEU A 230 -3.99 21.93 3.13
C LEU A 230 -2.81 22.51 3.92
N LYS A 231 -2.95 22.54 5.25
CA LYS A 231 -1.84 22.93 6.12
C LYS A 231 -0.76 21.86 6.10
N PHE A 232 0.50 22.28 6.18
CA PHE A 232 1.62 21.41 6.47
C PHE A 232 2.10 21.72 7.89
N ASN A 233 1.84 20.81 8.83
CA ASN A 233 2.23 20.95 10.23
C ASN A 233 3.42 20.01 10.50
N LEU A 234 4.41 20.49 11.24
CA LEU A 234 5.79 19.99 11.19
C LEU A 234 5.95 18.57 11.78
N GLU A 235 6.75 17.74 11.08
CA GLU A 235 7.33 16.42 11.45
C GLU A 235 6.82 15.78 12.76
N ALA A 236 5.93 14.80 12.66
CA ALA A 236 5.55 13.94 13.78
C ALA A 236 6.54 12.78 13.90
N ASN A 237 7.04 12.51 15.11
CA ASN A 237 7.82 11.32 15.41
C ASN A 237 6.85 10.15 15.57
N ASP A 238 7.03 9.05 14.84
CA ASP A 238 6.24 7.81 15.00
C ASP A 238 6.29 7.26 16.45
N MET A 239 7.24 7.71 17.29
CA MET A 239 7.29 7.37 18.71
C MET A 239 6.42 8.23 19.65
N ALA A 240 5.98 9.42 19.24
CA ALA A 240 5.16 10.28 20.12
C ALA A 240 3.66 9.97 20.01
N GLU A 241 3.25 9.38 18.89
CA GLU A 241 1.87 8.98 18.59
C GLU A 241 1.93 7.54 18.07
N MET A 242 1.74 6.57 18.96
CA MET A 242 1.88 5.13 18.66
C MET A 242 0.98 4.69 17.50
N ASN A 243 1.52 4.64 16.27
CA ASN A 243 1.00 3.83 15.16
C ASN A 243 1.56 2.38 15.25
N MET A 244 1.61 1.83 16.46
CA MET A 244 1.94 0.41 16.68
C MET A 244 0.68 -0.40 16.41
N ASP A 245 0.62 -0.94 15.19
CA ASP A 245 -0.22 -2.04 14.68
C ASP A 245 -0.90 -1.67 13.36
N VAL A 246 -0.09 -1.55 12.30
CA VAL A 246 -0.60 -1.76 10.93
C VAL A 246 -0.75 -3.27 10.71
N ILE A 247 -1.69 -3.87 11.44
CA ILE A 247 -2.38 -5.10 11.05
C ILE A 247 -3.79 -4.62 10.77
N ASN A 248 -4.24 -4.70 9.52
CA ASN A 248 -5.62 -4.43 9.14
C ASN A 248 -6.38 -5.77 9.11
N PRO A 249 -7.07 -6.18 10.19
CA PRO A 249 -8.23 -7.02 10.05
C PRO A 249 -9.43 -6.08 9.87
N GLU A 250 -9.96 -6.02 8.66
CA GLU A 250 -11.33 -5.54 8.37
C GLU A 250 -11.55 -4.00 8.31
N GLY A 251 -11.33 -3.43 7.11
CA GLY A 251 -12.45 -2.73 6.46
C GLY A 251 -12.42 -1.21 6.32
N LYS A 252 -11.28 -0.53 6.50
CA LYS A 252 -11.12 0.87 6.02
C LYS A 252 -9.92 1.00 5.09
N LEU A 253 -10.16 1.66 3.96
CA LEU A 253 -9.25 1.84 2.83
C LEU A 253 -7.99 2.58 3.27
N MET A 254 -6.98 1.82 3.70
CA MET A 254 -5.61 2.27 3.76
C MET A 254 -4.99 1.87 2.41
N PHE A 255 -4.73 2.82 1.52
CA PHE A 255 -3.93 2.56 0.33
C PHE A 255 -2.48 2.36 0.78
N ILE A 256 -2.14 1.12 1.13
CA ILE A 256 -0.80 0.74 1.57
C ILE A 256 0.05 0.63 0.30
N ARG A 257 0.81 1.69 0.04
CA ARG A 257 1.89 1.71 -0.94
C ARG A 257 3.10 0.98 -0.35
N ARG A 258 3.55 -0.09 -1.02
CA ARG A 258 4.83 -0.77 -0.79
C ARG A 258 5.55 -0.96 -2.11
#